data_AF-A0A5U9KZ52-F1
#
_entry.id   AF-A0A5U9KZ52-F1
#
_cell.length_a   1.000
_cell.length_b   1.000
_cell.length_c   1.000
_cell.angle_alpha   90.00
_cell.angle_beta   90.00
_cell.angle_gamma   90.00
#
_symmetry.space_group_name_H-M   'P 1'
#
loop_
_entity.id
_entity.type
_entity.pdbx_description
1 polymer ?
#
loop_
_entity_poly.entity_id
_entity_poly.type
_entity_poly.pdbx_seq_one_letter_code
_entity_poly.pdbx_strand_id
1 'polypeptide(L)'
;MDEKQLQALANELAKNLKTPDDLNQFDRLLKKISVEAALNAEMTHHLGYDKNQPKPATNARNGYTQKTVITGDGPLELRTPRDRDGSFEPQLVKKNQTRITGMDNQILSLYAKGMTTREIAAAFKELYDADVSPALISKVTDAVMEQVIEWQNRPLDAVYPIVYLDCIVLKVRQDSRVINKSVFLALGINIEGQKELLGMWLAENEGAKFWLNVLTELKNRGLNDILIACVDGLKGFPDAINAVYPEARIQLCIVHMVRNSLRFVSWKDYKAVTRDLKAIYQAATEEAGLQALEAFSSAWDNRYPQISRSWQANCKRPASDVWISCPIRVTIMSTISPDNGHRTLNNRAWINEALHLRFDKKVHGKQISKRISIPRTTLQSLFRRFARSGLNWPVPEHISHEQLERLLYPGKSQQYEPVPTREIPEKRRRPNFSAEFKLHLVELSMQPDTNVARLAREHGINDNLLFNWRHQYKQGKLNRRDNLPVELLPVSIVPPPVAPAPLTEPSPADVPCCEVALPGGTIKLHGTMTPALLRVLLGELKGEPR
;
A
#
# COMPACT_ATOMS: atom_id res chain seq x y z
N MET A 1 -14.22 -38.58 24.36
CA MET A 1 -15.59 -38.95 23.97
C MET A 1 -15.50 -39.87 22.77
N ASP A 2 -16.22 -40.98 22.79
CA ASP A 2 -16.28 -41.92 21.66
C ASP A 2 -17.22 -41.36 20.57
N GLU A 3 -16.83 -41.46 19.31
CA GLU A 3 -17.50 -40.82 18.16
C GLU A 3 -18.96 -41.28 18.03
N LYS A 4 -19.22 -42.53 18.38
CA LYS A 4 -20.57 -43.13 18.43
C LYS A 4 -21.47 -42.51 19.51
N GLN A 5 -20.92 -42.13 20.65
CA GLN A 5 -21.69 -41.50 21.74
C GLN A 5 -22.08 -40.06 21.36
N LEU A 6 -21.17 -39.35 20.71
CA LEU A 6 -21.41 -38.03 20.12
C LEU A 6 -22.52 -38.09 19.06
N GLN A 7 -22.46 -39.07 18.15
CA GLN A 7 -23.45 -39.24 17.10
C GLN A 7 -24.85 -39.57 17.66
N ALA A 8 -24.92 -40.42 18.69
CA ALA A 8 -26.18 -40.79 19.34
C ALA A 8 -26.82 -39.59 20.05
N LEU A 9 -26.02 -38.82 20.79
CA LEU A 9 -26.47 -37.59 21.46
C LEU A 9 -26.94 -36.54 20.44
N ALA A 10 -26.18 -36.35 19.36
CA ALA A 10 -26.55 -35.44 18.28
C ALA A 10 -27.86 -35.86 17.60
N ASN A 11 -28.07 -37.16 17.34
CA ASN A 11 -29.30 -37.68 16.73
C ASN A 11 -30.53 -37.55 17.64
N GLU A 12 -30.39 -37.66 18.96
CA GLU A 12 -31.50 -37.37 19.88
C GLU A 12 -31.85 -35.89 19.93
N LEU A 13 -30.85 -35.02 19.94
CA LEU A 13 -31.05 -33.57 20.04
C LEU A 13 -31.57 -32.97 18.72
N ALA A 14 -31.17 -33.53 17.58
CA ALA A 14 -31.65 -33.12 16.25
C ALA A 14 -33.16 -33.34 16.03
N LYS A 15 -33.80 -34.24 16.78
CA LYS A 15 -35.25 -34.51 16.66
C LYS A 15 -36.12 -33.28 16.98
N ASN A 16 -35.60 -32.35 17.78
CA ASN A 16 -36.32 -31.16 18.23
C ASN A 16 -35.95 -29.89 17.46
N LEU A 17 -34.99 -29.94 16.53
CA LEU A 17 -34.53 -28.81 15.74
C LEU A 17 -35.28 -28.78 14.41
N LYS A 18 -36.22 -27.85 14.25
CA LYS A 18 -37.08 -27.77 13.05
C LYS A 18 -36.73 -26.60 12.15
N THR A 19 -36.09 -25.57 12.70
CA THR A 19 -35.75 -24.33 12.00
C THR A 19 -34.27 -23.96 12.15
N PRO A 20 -33.72 -23.13 11.26
CA PRO A 20 -32.38 -22.55 11.41
C PRO A 20 -32.22 -21.72 12.70
N ASP A 21 -33.31 -21.13 13.21
CA ASP A 21 -33.28 -20.39 14.48
C ASP A 21 -33.14 -21.33 15.68
N ASP A 22 -33.81 -22.48 15.66
CA ASP A 22 -33.68 -23.51 16.71
C ASP A 22 -32.23 -24.02 16.81
N LEU A 23 -31.56 -24.20 15.66
CA LEU A 23 -30.14 -24.58 15.59
C LEU A 23 -29.24 -23.52 16.24
N ASN A 24 -29.44 -22.24 15.93
CA ASN A 24 -28.68 -21.15 16.53
C ASN A 24 -28.92 -21.02 18.05
N GLN A 25 -30.16 -21.18 18.50
CA GLN A 25 -30.50 -21.18 19.93
C GLN A 25 -29.84 -22.35 20.66
N PHE A 26 -29.83 -23.53 20.04
CA PHE A 26 -29.20 -24.72 20.57
C PHE A 26 -27.67 -24.58 20.69
N ASP A 27 -27.01 -24.06 19.65
CA ASP A 27 -25.57 -23.79 19.68
C ASP A 27 -25.21 -22.80 20.79
N ARG A 28 -26.01 -21.74 20.97
CA ARG A 28 -25.86 -20.79 22.08
C ARG A 28 -26.00 -21.48 23.45
N LEU A 29 -26.97 -22.37 23.60
CA LEU A 29 -27.19 -23.11 24.84
C LEU A 29 -26.03 -24.06 25.15
N LEU A 30 -25.55 -24.82 24.15
CA LEU A 30 -24.40 -25.70 24.30
C LEU A 30 -23.14 -24.94 24.68
N LYS A 31 -22.88 -23.80 24.02
CA LYS A 31 -21.76 -22.91 24.35
C LYS A 31 -21.87 -22.40 25.79
N LYS A 32 -23.06 -21.96 26.20
CA LYS A 32 -23.31 -21.52 27.59
C LYS A 32 -22.99 -22.63 28.60
N ILE A 33 -23.58 -23.81 28.43
CA ILE A 33 -23.41 -24.94 29.36
C ILE A 33 -21.94 -25.35 29.42
N SER A 34 -21.27 -25.44 28.27
CA SER A 34 -19.86 -25.85 28.20
C SER A 34 -18.95 -24.85 28.91
N VAL A 35 -19.17 -23.54 28.70
CA VAL A 35 -18.37 -22.49 29.35
C VAL A 35 -18.66 -22.43 30.86
N GLU A 36 -19.92 -22.52 31.29
CA GLU A 36 -20.26 -22.55 32.71
C GLU A 36 -19.72 -23.80 33.43
N ALA A 37 -19.73 -24.96 32.76
CA ALA A 37 -19.16 -26.20 33.29
C ALA A 37 -17.63 -26.08 33.46
N ALA A 38 -16.93 -25.55 32.45
CA ALA A 38 -15.49 -25.32 32.51
C ALA A 38 -15.11 -24.33 33.63
N LEU A 39 -15.84 -23.21 33.77
CA LEU A 39 -15.62 -22.26 34.86
C LEU A 39 -15.86 -22.87 36.25
N ASN A 40 -16.84 -23.78 36.37
CA ASN A 40 -17.06 -24.51 37.62
C ASN A 40 -15.95 -25.51 37.92
N ALA A 41 -15.37 -26.15 36.90
CA ALA A 41 -14.21 -27.02 37.04
C ALA A 41 -12.96 -26.23 37.45
N GLU A 42 -12.71 -25.06 36.85
CA GLU A 42 -11.65 -24.13 37.29
C GLU A 42 -11.85 -23.73 38.76
N MET A 43 -13.10 -23.45 39.18
CA MET A 43 -13.42 -23.13 40.58
C MET A 43 -13.20 -24.31 41.53
N THR A 44 -13.54 -25.54 41.11
CA THR A 44 -13.21 -26.75 41.88
C THR A 44 -11.70 -26.88 42.05
N HIS A 45 -10.94 -26.67 40.97
CA HIS A 45 -9.49 -26.75 41.00
C HIS A 45 -8.87 -25.68 41.91
N HIS A 46 -9.33 -24.43 41.82
CA HIS A 46 -8.87 -23.30 42.65
C HIS A 46 -9.12 -23.53 44.14
N LEU A 47 -10.30 -24.05 44.50
CA LEU A 47 -10.66 -24.30 45.89
C LEU A 47 -10.12 -25.63 46.44
N GLY A 48 -9.79 -26.58 45.56
CA GLY A 48 -9.30 -27.91 45.92
C GLY A 48 -10.39 -28.88 46.41
N TYR A 49 -11.68 -28.52 46.26
CA TYR A 49 -12.80 -29.38 46.66
C TYR A 49 -14.08 -29.09 45.85
N ASP A 50 -14.94 -30.11 45.75
CA ASP A 50 -16.18 -30.03 44.99
C ASP A 50 -17.31 -29.30 45.72
N LYS A 51 -18.32 -28.90 44.95
CA LYS A 51 -19.52 -28.25 45.49
C LYS A 51 -20.20 -29.18 46.51
N ASN A 52 -20.47 -28.66 47.71
CA ASN A 52 -21.11 -29.35 48.84
C ASN A 52 -20.28 -30.46 49.51
N GLN A 53 -18.98 -30.56 49.24
CA GLN A 53 -18.09 -31.41 50.04
C GLN A 53 -17.66 -30.70 51.33
N PRO A 54 -17.42 -31.45 52.43
CA PRO A 54 -16.95 -30.90 53.70
C PRO A 54 -15.59 -30.22 53.54
N LYS A 55 -15.45 -29.08 54.20
CA LYS A 55 -14.42 -28.06 53.96
C LYS A 55 -13.05 -28.45 54.55
N PRO A 56 -11.96 -28.41 53.76
CA PRO A 56 -10.59 -28.37 54.28
C PRO A 56 -10.00 -26.94 54.35
N ALA A 57 -10.60 -25.95 53.66
CA ALA A 57 -9.98 -24.65 53.40
C ALA A 57 -10.74 -23.42 53.96
N THR A 58 -10.01 -22.31 54.14
CA THR A 58 -10.49 -20.99 54.60
C THR A 58 -11.46 -20.34 53.60
N ASN A 59 -11.14 -20.37 52.31
CA ASN A 59 -11.98 -19.81 51.24
C ASN A 59 -13.20 -20.69 50.93
N ALA A 60 -14.26 -20.13 50.34
CA ALA A 60 -15.49 -20.83 50.01
C ALA A 60 -16.14 -20.30 48.72
N ARG A 61 -16.98 -21.11 48.07
CA ARG A 61 -17.85 -20.63 46.99
C ARG A 61 -18.87 -19.62 47.53
N ASN A 62 -19.09 -18.53 46.81
CA ASN A 62 -19.99 -17.44 47.16
C ASN A 62 -20.95 -17.10 46.01
N GLY A 63 -21.62 -18.13 45.48
CA GLY A 63 -22.62 -18.00 44.42
C GLY A 63 -22.03 -17.69 43.04
N TYR A 64 -22.81 -16.98 42.23
CA TYR A 64 -22.50 -16.67 40.84
C TYR A 64 -22.73 -15.19 40.55
N THR A 65 -21.96 -14.63 39.62
CA THR A 65 -22.24 -13.32 39.00
C THR A 65 -22.62 -13.51 37.55
N GLN A 66 -23.69 -12.82 37.14
CA GLN A 66 -24.10 -12.76 35.75
C GLN A 66 -23.13 -11.89 34.95
N LYS A 67 -22.74 -12.39 33.78
CA LYS A 67 -21.81 -11.73 32.88
C LYS A 67 -22.23 -11.99 31.44
N THR A 68 -22.58 -10.93 30.72
CA THR A 68 -22.88 -11.04 29.28
C THR A 68 -21.58 -10.91 28.49
N VAL A 69 -21.28 -11.91 27.68
CA VAL A 69 -20.08 -12.00 26.85
C VAL A 69 -20.49 -12.04 25.39
N ILE A 70 -19.87 -11.22 24.56
CA ILE A 70 -20.15 -11.19 23.11
C ILE A 70 -19.38 -12.34 22.46
N THR A 71 -20.10 -13.18 21.71
CA THR A 71 -19.55 -14.30 20.92
C THR A 71 -19.86 -14.10 19.43
N GLY A 72 -19.30 -14.95 18.57
CA GLY A 72 -19.55 -14.90 17.12
C GLY A 72 -21.02 -15.06 16.72
N ASP A 73 -21.83 -15.71 17.57
CA ASP A 73 -23.26 -15.91 17.32
C ASP A 73 -24.13 -14.94 18.13
N GLY A 74 -23.56 -13.85 18.68
CA GLY A 74 -24.28 -12.85 19.47
C GLY A 74 -23.97 -12.85 20.98
N PRO A 75 -24.74 -12.09 21.78
CA PRO A 75 -24.52 -11.97 23.22
C PRO A 75 -24.89 -13.27 23.95
N LEU A 76 -23.98 -13.74 24.80
CA LEU A 76 -24.09 -14.95 25.61
C LEU A 76 -24.09 -14.57 27.09
N GLU A 77 -25.20 -14.81 27.79
CA GLU A 77 -25.29 -14.60 29.24
C GLU A 77 -24.72 -15.80 30.01
N LEU A 78 -23.62 -15.57 30.72
CA LEU A 78 -22.90 -16.56 31.50
C LEU A 78 -23.09 -16.33 33.00
N ARG A 79 -23.21 -17.42 33.77
CA ARG A 79 -23.13 -17.43 35.23
C ARG A 79 -21.72 -17.81 35.68
N THR A 80 -20.93 -16.80 36.00
CA THR A 80 -19.54 -16.99 36.44
C THR A 80 -19.49 -17.30 37.95
N PRO A 81 -18.84 -18.40 38.38
CA PRO A 81 -18.74 -18.73 39.80
C PRO A 81 -17.83 -17.76 40.53
N ARG A 82 -18.10 -17.53 41.82
CA ARG A 82 -17.30 -16.65 42.68
C ARG A 82 -16.85 -17.36 43.94
N ASP A 83 -15.68 -17.01 44.41
CA ASP A 83 -15.20 -17.33 45.75
C ASP A 83 -15.50 -16.19 46.74
N ARG A 84 -15.35 -16.46 48.03
CA ARG A 84 -15.68 -15.51 49.09
C ARG A 84 -14.59 -14.46 49.26
N ASP A 85 -13.34 -14.86 49.07
CA ASP A 85 -12.18 -13.97 49.22
C ASP A 85 -11.89 -13.15 47.95
N GLY A 86 -12.58 -13.44 46.83
CA GLY A 86 -12.40 -12.74 45.55
C GLY A 86 -11.10 -13.08 44.82
N SER A 87 -10.36 -14.09 45.30
CA SER A 87 -9.06 -14.55 44.82
C SER A 87 -9.12 -15.36 43.52
N PHE A 88 -10.30 -15.89 43.15
CA PHE A 88 -10.43 -16.74 41.97
C PHE A 88 -10.21 -15.94 40.68
N GLU A 89 -9.24 -16.33 39.84
CA GLU A 89 -8.99 -15.72 38.52
C GLU A 89 -9.25 -16.73 37.39
N PRO A 90 -10.45 -16.71 36.77
CA PRO A 90 -10.80 -17.64 35.71
C PRO A 90 -9.93 -17.45 34.47
N GLN A 91 -9.50 -18.56 33.87
CA GLN A 91 -8.59 -18.56 32.71
C GLN A 91 -9.37 -18.58 31.39
N LEU A 92 -10.44 -19.39 31.29
CA LEU A 92 -11.26 -19.49 30.10
C LEU A 92 -11.97 -18.16 29.74
N VAL A 93 -12.55 -17.51 30.75
CA VAL A 93 -13.19 -16.19 30.60
C VAL A 93 -12.76 -15.29 31.74
N LYS A 94 -11.73 -14.47 31.49
CA LYS A 94 -11.10 -13.59 32.49
C LYS A 94 -12.08 -12.62 33.13
N LYS A 95 -11.77 -12.12 34.33
CA LYS A 95 -12.53 -11.03 34.97
C LYS A 95 -12.62 -9.83 34.02
N ASN A 96 -13.79 -9.20 33.95
CA ASN A 96 -14.08 -8.05 33.06
C ASN A 96 -13.94 -8.30 31.54
N GLN A 97 -13.57 -9.52 31.10
CA GLN A 97 -13.51 -9.85 29.67
C GLN A 97 -14.91 -9.92 29.06
N THR A 98 -15.25 -9.00 28.18
CA THR A 98 -16.59 -8.93 27.56
C THR A 98 -16.72 -9.78 26.29
N ARG A 99 -15.69 -10.56 25.90
CA ARG A 99 -15.62 -11.27 24.60
C ARG A 99 -14.95 -12.63 24.68
N ILE A 100 -15.43 -13.63 23.95
CA ILE A 100 -14.71 -14.89 23.72
C ILE A 100 -14.11 -14.85 22.30
N THR A 101 -12.79 -14.98 22.23
CA THR A 101 -11.94 -14.54 21.10
C THR A 101 -11.93 -15.46 19.89
N GLY A 102 -11.93 -14.82 18.71
CA GLY A 102 -11.95 -15.37 17.35
C GLY A 102 -12.27 -14.28 16.33
N MET A 103 -13.03 -13.26 16.77
CA MET A 103 -13.38 -12.07 16.00
C MET A 103 -12.20 -11.11 15.80
N ASP A 104 -11.23 -11.07 16.71
CA ASP A 104 -10.11 -10.12 16.64
C ASP A 104 -9.23 -10.37 15.40
N ASN A 105 -8.91 -11.64 15.11
CA ASN A 105 -8.18 -12.00 13.88
C ASN A 105 -8.97 -11.66 12.61
N GLN A 106 -10.29 -11.78 12.64
CA GLN A 106 -11.15 -11.37 11.52
C GLN A 106 -11.16 -9.85 11.37
N ILE A 107 -11.24 -9.09 12.46
CA ILE A 107 -11.12 -7.63 12.46
C ILE A 107 -9.77 -7.22 11.84
N LEU A 108 -8.67 -7.83 12.29
CA LEU A 108 -7.33 -7.55 11.76
C LEU A 108 -7.21 -7.91 10.27
N SER A 109 -7.77 -9.05 9.85
CA SER A 109 -7.79 -9.45 8.44
C SER A 109 -8.58 -8.48 7.56
N LEU A 110 -9.75 -8.02 8.02
CA LEU A 110 -10.57 -7.05 7.28
C LEU A 110 -9.89 -5.68 7.23
N TYR A 111 -9.26 -5.26 8.33
CA TYR A 111 -8.49 -4.02 8.38
C TYR A 111 -7.27 -4.07 7.44
N ALA A 112 -6.52 -5.17 7.46
CA ALA A 112 -5.38 -5.40 6.56
C ALA A 112 -5.79 -5.42 5.07
N LYS A 113 -7.03 -5.84 4.76
CA LYS A 113 -7.61 -5.75 3.41
C LYS A 113 -8.04 -4.34 3.01
N GLY A 114 -7.90 -3.35 3.88
CA GLY A 114 -8.18 -1.94 3.61
C GLY A 114 -9.61 -1.50 3.89
N MET A 115 -10.41 -2.29 4.62
CA MET A 115 -11.73 -1.85 5.07
C MET A 115 -11.61 -0.79 6.17
N THR A 116 -12.46 0.23 6.11
CA THR A 116 -12.54 1.23 7.17
C THR A 116 -13.15 0.65 8.44
N THR A 117 -12.85 1.23 9.60
CA THR A 117 -13.40 0.81 10.90
C THR A 117 -14.94 0.81 10.92
N ARG A 118 -15.60 1.65 10.12
CA ARG A 118 -17.07 1.68 10.01
C ARG A 118 -17.62 0.58 9.10
N GLU A 119 -16.91 0.25 8.02
CA GLU A 119 -17.28 -0.87 7.14
C GLU A 119 -17.11 -2.20 7.86
N ILE A 120 -16.03 -2.35 8.63
CA ILE A 120 -15.82 -3.53 9.48
C ILE A 120 -16.98 -3.65 10.49
N ALA A 121 -17.32 -2.57 11.20
CA ALA A 121 -18.46 -2.57 12.13
C ALA A 121 -19.78 -3.00 11.44
N ALA A 122 -20.05 -2.49 10.24
CA ALA A 122 -21.24 -2.86 9.47
C ALA A 122 -21.21 -4.33 9.03
N ALA A 123 -20.07 -4.83 8.56
CA ALA A 123 -19.89 -6.23 8.16
C ALA A 123 -20.10 -7.18 9.33
N PHE A 124 -19.61 -6.82 10.52
CA PHE A 124 -19.86 -7.60 11.74
C PHE A 124 -21.32 -7.59 12.17
N LYS A 125 -22.02 -6.46 12.00
CA LYS A 125 -23.46 -6.39 12.24
C LYS A 125 -24.26 -7.22 11.24
N GLU A 126 -23.85 -7.28 9.98
CA GLU A 126 -24.56 -8.04 8.94
C GLU A 126 -24.33 -9.54 9.04
N LEU A 127 -23.08 -9.98 9.24
CA LEU A 127 -22.71 -11.39 9.23
C LEU A 127 -22.95 -12.10 10.56
N TYR A 128 -22.77 -11.39 11.68
CA TYR A 128 -22.75 -11.96 13.02
C TYR A 128 -23.78 -11.35 13.98
N ASP A 129 -24.64 -10.43 13.49
CA ASP A 129 -25.54 -9.58 14.30
C ASP A 129 -24.83 -8.94 15.51
N ALA A 130 -23.53 -8.69 15.37
CA ALA A 130 -22.68 -8.23 16.46
C ALA A 130 -22.51 -6.71 16.40
N ASP A 131 -22.95 -6.01 17.45
CA ASP A 131 -22.76 -4.57 17.58
C ASP A 131 -21.32 -4.25 18.02
N VAL A 132 -20.46 -4.03 17.02
CA VAL A 132 -19.04 -3.69 17.18
C VAL A 132 -18.85 -2.19 16.89
N SER A 133 -18.34 -1.43 17.86
CA SER A 133 -18.09 0.01 17.64
C SER A 133 -16.78 0.25 16.86
N PRO A 134 -16.68 1.33 16.06
CA PRO A 134 -15.43 1.69 15.38
C PRO A 134 -14.26 1.96 16.34
N ALA A 135 -14.55 2.51 17.53
CA ALA A 135 -13.54 2.77 18.56
C ALA A 135 -12.93 1.47 19.10
N LEU A 136 -13.75 0.44 19.23
CA LEU A 136 -13.31 -0.88 19.63
C LEU A 136 -12.45 -1.55 18.54
N ILE A 137 -12.81 -1.41 17.27
CA ILE A 137 -11.97 -1.91 16.16
C ILE A 137 -10.58 -1.25 16.22
N SER A 138 -10.53 0.06 16.48
CA SER A 138 -9.26 0.78 16.69
C SER A 138 -8.45 0.18 17.84
N LYS A 139 -9.08 -0.11 18.98
CA LYS A 139 -8.38 -0.73 20.12
C LYS A 139 -7.82 -2.12 19.79
N VAL A 140 -8.54 -2.91 19.00
CA VAL A 140 -8.07 -4.23 18.54
C VAL A 140 -6.88 -4.08 17.59
N THR A 141 -6.90 -3.11 16.68
CA THR A 141 -5.75 -2.85 15.79
C THR A 141 -4.54 -2.31 16.56
N ASP A 142 -4.77 -1.48 17.58
CA ASP A 142 -3.70 -0.91 18.41
C ASP A 142 -2.98 -1.99 19.23
N ALA A 143 -3.67 -3.08 19.59
CA ALA A 143 -3.08 -4.20 20.33
C ALA A 143 -1.99 -4.95 19.55
N VAL A 144 -1.93 -4.81 18.21
CA VAL A 144 -0.90 -5.45 17.37
C VAL A 144 0.38 -4.61 17.29
N MET A 145 0.37 -3.37 17.81
CA MET A 145 1.52 -2.47 17.72
C MET A 145 2.79 -3.05 18.35
N GLU A 146 2.67 -3.82 19.44
CA GLU A 146 3.83 -4.50 20.05
C GLU A 146 4.45 -5.51 19.08
N GLN A 147 3.63 -6.31 18.38
CA GLN A 147 4.11 -7.26 17.38
C GLN A 147 4.73 -6.56 16.16
N VAL A 148 4.22 -5.38 15.79
CA VAL A 148 4.82 -4.56 14.72
C VAL A 148 6.20 -4.07 15.13
N ILE A 149 6.38 -3.63 16.38
CA ILE A 149 7.68 -3.20 16.92
C ILE A 149 8.64 -4.38 16.97
N GLU A 150 8.19 -5.55 17.43
CA GLU A 150 8.99 -6.78 17.42
C GLU A 150 9.42 -7.17 16.00
N TRP A 151 8.47 -7.17 15.06
CA TRP A 151 8.75 -7.45 13.64
C TRP A 151 9.73 -6.43 13.04
N GLN A 152 9.62 -5.15 13.41
CA GLN A 152 10.53 -4.11 12.93
C GLN A 152 11.96 -4.31 13.46
N ASN A 153 12.13 -4.86 14.66
CA ASN A 153 13.44 -5.09 15.27
C ASN A 153 13.98 -6.52 15.08
N ARG A 154 13.27 -7.38 14.34
CA ARG A 154 13.68 -8.77 14.12
C ARG A 154 15.08 -8.86 13.49
N PRO A 155 15.86 -9.89 13.84
CA PRO A 155 17.15 -10.13 13.20
C PRO A 155 16.96 -10.40 11.70
N LEU A 156 17.94 -9.98 10.91
CA LEU A 156 17.99 -10.15 9.46
C LEU A 156 19.11 -11.11 9.06
N ASP A 157 18.99 -11.70 7.88
CA ASP A 157 20.06 -12.51 7.31
C ASP A 157 21.31 -11.66 7.02
N ALA A 158 22.47 -12.32 7.05
CA ALA A 158 23.76 -11.66 6.89
C ALA A 158 23.94 -10.99 5.52
N VAL A 159 23.35 -11.55 4.46
CA VAL A 159 23.58 -11.13 3.08
C VAL A 159 22.26 -11.09 2.32
N TYR A 160 21.97 -9.94 1.70
CA TYR A 160 20.86 -9.81 0.74
C TYR A 160 21.43 -9.35 -0.61
N PRO A 161 21.38 -10.21 -1.65
CA PRO A 161 21.93 -9.85 -2.96
C PRO A 161 21.38 -8.57 -3.57
N ILE A 162 20.09 -8.28 -3.38
CA ILE A 162 19.46 -7.07 -3.93
C ILE A 162 18.59 -6.44 -2.85
N VAL A 163 18.79 -5.14 -2.60
CA VAL A 163 17.93 -4.35 -1.71
C VAL A 163 17.35 -3.16 -2.48
N TYR A 164 16.03 -3.05 -2.49
CA TYR A 164 15.30 -1.90 -3.00
C TYR A 164 14.97 -0.94 -1.87
N LEU A 165 15.33 0.32 -2.04
CA LEU A 165 15.04 1.39 -1.08
C LEU A 165 14.09 2.37 -1.75
N ASP A 166 12.84 2.42 -1.26
CA ASP A 166 11.76 3.21 -1.86
C ASP A 166 11.07 4.09 -0.81
N CYS A 167 10.35 5.09 -1.30
CA CYS A 167 9.64 6.08 -0.51
C CYS A 167 8.21 6.27 -1.06
N ILE A 168 7.21 6.13 -0.18
CA ILE A 168 5.81 6.37 -0.51
C ILE A 168 5.29 7.54 0.32
N VAL A 169 4.77 8.56 -0.35
CA VAL A 169 4.18 9.72 0.33
C VAL A 169 2.70 9.44 0.62
N LEU A 170 2.34 9.43 1.90
CA LEU A 170 0.98 9.28 2.39
C LEU A 170 0.46 10.60 2.98
N LYS A 171 -0.84 10.85 2.83
CA LYS A 171 -1.52 11.97 3.49
C LYS A 171 -1.99 11.53 4.86
N VAL A 172 -1.36 12.05 5.90
CA VAL A 172 -1.66 11.72 7.29
C VAL A 172 -2.26 12.94 7.98
N ARG A 173 -3.28 12.71 8.82
CA ARG A 173 -3.84 13.77 9.66
C ARG A 173 -3.03 13.84 10.95
N GLN A 174 -2.36 14.97 11.17
CA GLN A 174 -1.60 15.25 12.39
C GLN A 174 -1.94 16.67 12.85
N ASP A 175 -2.16 16.86 14.16
CA ASP A 175 -2.46 18.16 14.76
C ASP A 175 -3.60 18.91 14.05
N SER A 176 -4.65 18.17 13.71
CA SER A 176 -5.83 18.66 12.96
C SER A 176 -5.55 19.17 11.53
N ARG A 177 -4.33 18.98 11.00
CA ARG A 177 -3.97 19.29 9.61
C ARG A 177 -3.66 18.01 8.83
N VAL A 178 -3.87 18.04 7.52
CA VAL A 178 -3.45 16.96 6.64
C VAL A 178 -2.06 17.31 6.11
N ILE A 179 -1.06 16.57 6.55
CA ILE A 179 0.32 16.72 6.11
C ILE A 179 0.72 15.51 5.26
N ASN A 180 1.67 15.73 4.35
CA ASN A 180 2.29 14.64 3.63
C ASN A 180 3.39 14.05 4.53
N LYS A 181 3.37 12.74 4.77
CA LYS A 181 4.46 12.00 5.40
C LYS A 181 5.04 11.00 4.42
N SER A 182 6.34 10.82 4.47
CA SER A 182 7.04 9.83 3.68
C SER A 182 7.19 8.54 4.48
N VAL A 183 6.77 7.44 3.87
CA VAL A 183 6.99 6.08 4.35
C VAL A 183 8.13 5.48 3.55
N PHE A 184 9.24 5.20 4.22
CA PHE A 184 10.41 4.58 3.62
C PHE A 184 10.32 3.06 3.78
N LEU A 185 10.66 2.34 2.72
CA LEU A 185 10.56 0.90 2.64
C LEU A 185 11.91 0.34 2.18
N ALA A 186 12.40 -0.66 2.90
CA ALA A 186 13.54 -1.46 2.48
C ALA A 186 13.07 -2.87 2.16
N LEU A 187 13.18 -3.27 0.89
CA LEU A 187 12.75 -4.58 0.42
C LEU A 187 13.97 -5.34 -0.11
N GLY A 188 14.35 -6.40 0.59
CA GLY A 188 15.45 -7.28 0.23
C GLY A 188 14.99 -8.48 -0.59
N ILE A 189 15.91 -9.03 -1.37
CA ILE A 189 15.83 -10.37 -1.95
C ILE A 189 16.90 -11.19 -1.26
N ASN A 190 16.52 -12.29 -0.62
CA ASN A 190 17.46 -13.17 0.08
C ASN A 190 18.20 -14.10 -0.92
N ILE A 191 19.11 -14.93 -0.40
CA ILE A 191 19.90 -15.85 -1.23
C ILE A 191 19.06 -16.95 -1.90
N GLU A 192 17.88 -17.25 -1.34
CA GLU A 192 16.88 -18.16 -1.92
C GLU A 192 16.02 -17.50 -3.01
N GLY A 193 16.20 -16.20 -3.27
CA GLY A 193 15.42 -15.45 -4.26
C GLY A 193 14.04 -15.01 -3.78
N GLN A 194 13.75 -15.15 -2.48
CA GLN A 194 12.50 -14.70 -1.86
C GLN A 194 12.57 -13.21 -1.52
N LYS A 195 11.43 -12.53 -1.73
CA LYS A 195 11.28 -11.09 -1.44
C LYS A 195 10.85 -10.91 0.00
N GLU A 196 11.55 -10.06 0.72
CA GLU A 196 11.28 -9.79 2.13
C GLU A 196 11.30 -8.29 2.41
N LEU A 197 10.30 -7.81 3.15
CA LEU A 197 10.30 -6.44 3.67
C LEU A 197 11.19 -6.38 4.91
N LEU A 198 12.36 -5.74 4.78
CA LEU A 198 13.36 -5.65 5.85
C LEU A 198 12.93 -4.65 6.92
N GLY A 199 12.25 -3.57 6.52
CA GLY A 199 11.73 -2.58 7.44
C GLY A 199 10.89 -1.50 6.76
N MET A 200 10.21 -0.73 7.61
CA MET A 200 9.37 0.41 7.23
C MET A 200 9.54 1.53 8.23
N TRP A 201 9.73 2.76 7.75
CA TRP A 201 10.00 3.92 8.60
C TRP A 201 9.15 5.12 8.18
N LEU A 202 8.72 5.90 9.15
CA LEU A 202 7.96 7.14 8.92
C LEU A 202 8.86 8.35 9.18
N ALA A 203 9.01 9.22 8.20
CA ALA A 203 9.67 10.51 8.39
C ALA A 203 8.94 11.64 7.64
N GLU A 204 9.14 12.87 8.10
CA GLU A 204 8.55 14.06 7.47
C GLU A 204 9.32 14.46 6.20
N ASN A 205 10.65 14.32 6.21
CA ASN A 205 11.51 14.71 5.12
C ASN A 205 12.43 13.56 4.70
N GLU A 206 12.65 13.46 3.39
CA GLU A 206 13.64 12.56 2.81
C GLU A 206 15.01 13.25 2.79
N GLY A 207 16.03 12.58 3.34
CA GLY A 207 17.39 13.12 3.36
C GLY A 207 18.45 12.06 3.63
N ALA A 208 19.68 12.31 3.20
CA ALA A 208 20.81 11.37 3.32
C ALA A 208 21.07 10.92 4.77
N LYS A 209 20.95 11.84 5.75
CA LYS A 209 21.11 11.52 7.18
C LYS A 209 20.09 10.51 7.68
N PHE A 210 18.84 10.60 7.21
CA PHE A 210 17.80 9.66 7.58
C PHE A 210 18.13 8.26 7.03
N TRP A 211 18.51 8.19 5.76
CA TRP A 211 18.90 6.94 5.13
C TRP A 211 20.13 6.30 5.77
N LEU A 212 21.12 7.10 6.18
CA LEU A 212 22.27 6.60 6.94
C LEU A 212 21.84 5.91 8.24
N ASN A 213 20.89 6.49 8.97
CA ASN A 213 20.34 5.88 10.18
C ASN A 213 19.63 4.55 9.86
N VAL A 214 18.80 4.52 8.82
CA VAL A 214 18.09 3.30 8.36
C VAL A 214 19.08 2.19 7.99
N LEU A 215 20.11 2.51 7.21
CA LEU A 215 21.12 1.54 6.78
C LEU A 215 21.93 1.02 7.97
N THR A 216 22.25 1.88 8.94
CA THR A 216 22.94 1.51 10.18
C THR A 216 22.07 0.61 11.05
N GLU A 217 20.77 0.90 11.16
CA GLU A 217 19.82 0.04 11.87
C GLU A 217 19.74 -1.35 11.23
N LEU A 218 19.63 -1.43 9.90
CA LEU A 218 19.65 -2.70 9.17
C LEU A 218 20.94 -3.49 9.45
N LYS A 219 22.08 -2.80 9.48
CA LYS A 219 23.38 -3.43 9.81
C LYS A 219 23.41 -3.99 11.23
N ASN A 220 22.92 -3.23 12.21
CA ASN A 220 22.82 -3.67 13.60
C ASN A 220 21.87 -4.86 13.79
N ARG A 221 20.87 -5.02 12.90
CA ARG A 221 19.96 -6.17 12.90
C ARG A 221 20.55 -7.42 12.26
N GLY A 222 21.74 -7.34 11.66
CA GLY A 222 22.45 -8.49 11.11
C GLY A 222 22.77 -8.39 9.62
N LEU A 223 22.25 -7.37 8.90
CA LEU A 223 22.55 -7.19 7.47
C LEU A 223 24.00 -6.73 7.30
N ASN A 224 24.91 -7.65 6.99
CA ASN A 224 26.33 -7.34 6.89
C ASN A 224 26.71 -6.89 5.47
N ASP A 225 26.10 -7.49 4.45
CA ASP A 225 26.47 -7.27 3.07
C ASP A 225 25.27 -7.14 2.12
N ILE A 226 25.41 -6.23 1.16
CA ILE A 226 24.43 -5.93 0.10
C ILE A 226 25.21 -5.89 -1.21
N LEU A 227 24.93 -6.81 -2.13
CA LEU A 227 25.62 -6.81 -3.43
C LEU A 227 25.12 -5.66 -4.31
N ILE A 228 23.80 -5.42 -4.37
CA ILE A 228 23.18 -4.38 -5.20
C ILE A 228 22.15 -3.58 -4.41
N ALA A 229 22.35 -2.27 -4.31
CA ALA A 229 21.42 -1.33 -3.72
C ALA A 229 20.68 -0.53 -4.82
N CYS A 230 19.38 -0.81 -5.00
CA CYS A 230 18.53 -0.14 -5.98
C CYS A 230 17.81 1.08 -5.38
N VAL A 231 18.04 2.28 -5.93
CA VAL A 231 17.55 3.56 -5.37
C VAL A 231 16.96 4.52 -6.42
N ASP A 232 16.11 5.47 -6.01
CA ASP A 232 15.47 6.48 -6.89
C ASP A 232 16.42 7.63 -7.33
N GLY A 233 17.66 7.65 -6.84
CA GLY A 233 18.67 8.65 -7.25
C GLY A 233 18.61 9.98 -6.49
N LEU A 234 18.15 9.94 -5.23
CA LEU A 234 18.23 11.05 -4.29
C LEU A 234 19.69 11.52 -4.11
N LYS A 235 19.90 12.85 -4.08
CA LYS A 235 21.22 13.44 -3.82
C LYS A 235 21.73 13.03 -2.43
N GLY A 236 23.01 12.63 -2.34
CA GLY A 236 23.67 12.24 -1.09
C GLY A 236 23.26 10.87 -0.55
N PHE A 237 22.31 10.17 -1.20
CA PHE A 237 21.95 8.82 -0.81
C PHE A 237 23.02 7.78 -1.17
N PRO A 238 23.68 7.86 -2.35
CA PRO A 238 24.80 6.97 -2.64
C PRO A 238 25.93 7.06 -1.60
N ASP A 239 26.25 8.27 -1.14
CA ASP A 239 27.27 8.49 -0.12
C ASP A 239 26.91 7.82 1.21
N ALA A 240 25.62 7.86 1.59
CA ALA A 240 25.13 7.17 2.80
C ALA A 240 25.20 5.65 2.68
N ILE A 241 24.98 5.10 1.48
CA ILE A 241 25.12 3.66 1.22
C ILE A 241 26.59 3.26 1.34
N ASN A 242 27.48 3.96 0.63
CA ASN A 242 28.92 3.69 0.65
C ASN A 242 29.53 3.82 2.05
N ALA A 243 28.98 4.70 2.90
CA ALA A 243 29.42 4.83 4.30
C ALA A 243 29.11 3.61 5.17
N VAL A 244 28.05 2.85 4.88
CA VAL A 244 27.61 1.69 5.69
C VAL A 244 27.99 0.36 5.03
N TYR A 245 27.84 0.29 3.71
CA TYR A 245 28.07 -0.86 2.83
C TYR A 245 28.99 -0.43 1.67
N PRO A 246 30.31 -0.31 1.89
CA PRO A 246 31.25 0.22 0.89
C PRO A 246 31.39 -0.66 -0.36
N GLU A 247 31.16 -1.97 -0.23
CA GLU A 247 31.25 -2.93 -1.34
C GLU A 247 29.95 -3.01 -2.16
N ALA A 248 28.87 -2.33 -1.72
CA ALA A 248 27.59 -2.41 -2.38
C ALA A 248 27.58 -1.66 -3.71
N ARG A 249 27.16 -2.33 -4.78
CA ARG A 249 26.97 -1.68 -6.08
C ARG A 249 25.67 -0.92 -6.08
N ILE A 250 25.76 0.40 -6.21
CA ILE A 250 24.59 1.26 -6.25
C ILE A 250 24.04 1.26 -7.69
N GLN A 251 22.74 1.07 -7.81
CA GLN A 251 22.03 1.08 -9.08
C GLN A 251 20.82 2.02 -8.99
N LEU A 252 20.62 2.82 -10.03
CA LEU A 252 19.37 3.56 -10.19
C LEU A 252 18.23 2.61 -10.54
N CYS A 253 17.13 2.72 -9.79
CA CYS A 253 15.98 1.88 -10.00
C CYS A 253 15.31 2.18 -11.34
N ILE A 254 15.39 1.22 -12.27
CA ILE A 254 14.76 1.31 -13.60
C ILE A 254 13.26 1.56 -13.48
N VAL A 255 12.59 1.01 -12.45
CA VAL A 255 11.16 1.22 -12.22
C VAL A 255 10.86 2.70 -11.97
N HIS A 256 11.66 3.37 -11.15
CA HIS A 256 11.53 4.81 -10.91
C HIS A 256 11.89 5.62 -12.15
N MET A 257 12.94 5.25 -12.88
CA MET A 257 13.28 5.91 -14.16
C MET A 257 12.12 5.84 -15.17
N VAL A 258 11.51 4.65 -15.33
CA VAL A 258 10.36 4.44 -16.22
C VAL A 258 9.15 5.22 -15.72
N ARG A 259 8.83 5.18 -14.42
CA ARG A 259 7.71 5.96 -13.86
C ARG A 259 7.91 7.45 -14.09
N ASN A 260 9.10 7.98 -13.79
CA ASN A 260 9.41 9.39 -13.98
C ASN A 260 9.27 9.79 -15.46
N SER A 261 9.71 8.93 -16.37
CA SER A 261 9.56 9.14 -17.82
C SER A 261 8.10 9.20 -18.25
N LEU A 262 7.28 8.25 -17.80
CA LEU A 262 5.88 8.12 -18.20
C LEU A 262 4.98 9.23 -17.64
N ARG A 263 5.42 9.99 -16.63
CA ARG A 263 4.69 11.18 -16.12
C ARG A 263 4.49 12.27 -17.17
N PHE A 264 5.40 12.37 -18.14
CA PHE A 264 5.34 13.36 -19.21
C PHE A 264 4.49 12.90 -20.41
N VAL A 265 4.15 11.61 -20.47
CA VAL A 265 3.61 10.97 -21.67
C VAL A 265 2.09 11.03 -21.69
N SER A 266 1.54 11.43 -22.84
CA SER A 266 0.09 11.42 -23.04
C SER A 266 -0.47 9.99 -23.10
N TRP A 267 -1.73 9.79 -22.69
CA TRP A 267 -2.36 8.46 -22.74
C TRP A 267 -2.39 7.83 -24.14
N LYS A 268 -2.45 8.65 -25.20
CA LYS A 268 -2.46 8.20 -26.59
C LYS A 268 -1.12 7.54 -26.95
N ASP A 269 -0.02 8.17 -26.57
CA ASP A 269 1.33 7.72 -26.89
C ASP A 269 1.87 6.69 -25.89
N TYR A 270 1.26 6.56 -24.72
CA TYR A 270 1.72 5.72 -23.61
C TYR A 270 2.17 4.31 -24.03
N LYS A 271 1.38 3.61 -24.86
CA LYS A 271 1.70 2.24 -25.28
C LYS A 271 2.95 2.19 -26.18
N ALA A 272 3.06 3.12 -27.12
CA ALA A 272 4.19 3.19 -28.04
C ALA A 272 5.46 3.60 -27.30
N VAL A 273 5.39 4.65 -26.48
CA VAL A 273 6.52 5.11 -25.66
C VAL A 273 6.98 4.02 -24.68
N THR A 274 6.06 3.30 -24.03
CA THR A 274 6.43 2.22 -23.11
C THR A 274 7.13 1.05 -23.82
N ARG A 275 6.70 0.72 -25.05
CA ARG A 275 7.35 -0.32 -25.86
C ARG A 275 8.77 0.10 -26.22
N ASP A 276 8.95 1.33 -26.66
CA ASP A 276 10.26 1.82 -27.11
C ASP A 276 11.20 2.02 -25.90
N LEU A 277 10.67 2.48 -24.74
CA LEU A 277 11.42 2.50 -23.47
C LEU A 277 11.86 1.10 -23.00
N LYS A 278 11.01 0.08 -23.20
CA LYS A 278 11.36 -1.31 -22.87
C LYS A 278 12.57 -1.80 -23.64
N ALA A 279 12.69 -1.43 -24.90
CA ALA A 279 13.83 -1.83 -25.74
C ALA A 279 15.17 -1.38 -25.15
N ILE A 280 15.21 -0.25 -24.44
CA ILE A 280 16.43 0.30 -23.82
C ILE A 280 16.95 -0.64 -22.73
N TYR A 281 16.11 -1.03 -21.76
CA TYR A 281 16.54 -1.83 -20.60
C TYR A 281 16.34 -3.35 -20.78
N GLN A 282 15.78 -3.78 -21.91
CA GLN A 282 15.74 -5.20 -22.30
C GLN A 282 16.86 -5.58 -23.26
N ALA A 283 17.71 -4.63 -23.66
CA ALA A 283 18.86 -4.87 -24.51
C ALA A 283 19.83 -5.88 -23.85
N ALA A 284 20.42 -6.75 -24.68
CA ALA A 284 21.32 -7.80 -24.21
C ALA A 284 22.73 -7.26 -23.85
N THR A 285 23.12 -6.12 -24.42
CA THR A 285 24.39 -5.44 -24.13
C THR A 285 24.16 -3.96 -23.90
N GLU A 286 25.15 -3.30 -23.30
CA GLU A 286 25.12 -1.86 -23.04
C GLU A 286 25.07 -1.06 -24.35
N GLU A 287 25.84 -1.45 -25.37
CA GLU A 287 25.88 -0.76 -26.67
C GLU A 287 24.52 -0.83 -27.36
N ALA A 288 23.86 -2.00 -27.32
CA ALA A 288 22.52 -2.16 -27.86
C ALA A 288 21.49 -1.31 -27.09
N GLY A 289 21.66 -1.15 -25.78
CA GLY A 289 20.83 -0.26 -24.95
C GLY A 289 21.02 1.21 -25.30
N LEU A 290 22.27 1.65 -25.54
CA LEU A 290 22.58 3.02 -25.97
C LEU A 290 22.04 3.32 -27.37
N GLN A 291 22.15 2.37 -28.30
CA GLN A 291 21.53 2.48 -29.64
C GLN A 291 20.00 2.56 -29.54
N ALA A 292 19.37 1.77 -28.67
CA ALA A 292 17.94 1.84 -28.43
C ALA A 292 17.53 3.19 -27.81
N LEU A 293 18.36 3.77 -26.93
CA LEU A 293 18.14 5.11 -26.36
C LEU A 293 18.28 6.21 -27.41
N GLU A 294 19.22 6.09 -28.35
CA GLU A 294 19.36 7.02 -29.48
C GLU A 294 18.15 6.95 -30.41
N ALA A 295 17.73 5.73 -30.79
CA ALA A 295 16.52 5.51 -31.57
C ALA A 295 15.27 6.07 -30.87
N PHE A 296 15.18 5.90 -29.54
CA PHE A 296 14.12 6.48 -28.73
C PHE A 296 14.13 8.02 -28.80
N SER A 297 15.30 8.63 -28.66
CA SER A 297 15.49 10.09 -28.75
C SER A 297 15.05 10.62 -30.12
N SER A 298 15.48 10.00 -31.22
CA SER A 298 15.06 10.40 -32.57
C SER A 298 13.55 10.34 -32.78
N ALA A 299 12.88 9.32 -32.22
CA ALA A 299 11.44 9.14 -32.37
C ALA A 299 10.60 10.09 -31.49
N TRP A 300 11.07 10.40 -30.27
CA TRP A 300 10.23 11.01 -29.25
C TRP A 300 10.67 12.39 -28.77
N ASP A 301 11.90 12.84 -29.03
CA ASP A 301 12.41 14.10 -28.47
C ASP A 301 11.67 15.34 -28.95
N ASN A 302 11.08 15.29 -30.14
CA ASN A 302 10.24 16.38 -30.63
C ASN A 302 9.02 16.64 -29.73
N ARG A 303 8.54 15.62 -28.99
CA ARG A 303 7.38 15.72 -28.09
C ARG A 303 7.74 15.59 -26.61
N TYR A 304 8.69 14.72 -26.29
CA TYR A 304 9.06 14.34 -24.92
C TYR A 304 10.58 14.41 -24.67
N PRO A 305 11.23 15.56 -24.93
CA PRO A 305 12.70 15.68 -24.87
C PRO A 305 13.28 15.46 -23.48
N GLN A 306 12.48 15.56 -22.42
CA GLN A 306 12.94 15.36 -21.05
C GLN A 306 13.23 13.89 -20.73
N ILE A 307 12.62 12.95 -21.47
CA ILE A 307 12.80 11.52 -21.22
C ILE A 307 14.21 11.12 -21.62
N SER A 308 14.60 11.27 -22.88
CA SER A 308 15.93 10.92 -23.36
C SER A 308 17.04 11.64 -22.57
N ARG A 309 16.89 12.94 -22.29
CA ARG A 309 17.85 13.71 -21.49
C ARG A 309 18.07 13.13 -20.10
N SER A 310 16.99 12.75 -19.41
CA SER A 310 17.07 12.12 -18.09
C SER A 310 17.81 10.78 -18.15
N TRP A 311 17.50 9.94 -19.14
CA TRP A 311 18.18 8.65 -19.31
C TRP A 311 19.66 8.83 -19.67
N GLN A 312 19.99 9.72 -20.61
CA GLN A 312 21.36 10.02 -20.99
C GLN A 312 22.17 10.59 -19.82
N ALA A 313 21.60 11.49 -19.02
CA ALA A 313 22.28 12.06 -17.86
C ALA A 313 22.58 11.00 -16.78
N ASN A 314 21.67 10.03 -16.62
CA ASN A 314 21.84 8.94 -15.66
C ASN A 314 22.75 7.82 -16.17
N CYS A 315 22.76 7.55 -17.48
CA CYS A 315 23.69 6.60 -18.13
C CYS A 315 25.13 7.11 -18.19
N LYS A 316 25.36 8.43 -18.16
CA LYS A 316 26.70 9.04 -18.19
C LYS A 316 27.38 9.15 -16.82
N ARG A 317 26.73 8.72 -15.72
CA ARG A 317 27.38 8.68 -14.42
C ARG A 317 28.45 7.59 -14.43
N PRO A 318 29.65 7.81 -13.84
CA PRO A 318 30.73 6.84 -13.88
C PRO A 318 30.25 5.47 -13.40
N ALA A 319 30.67 4.41 -14.10
CA ALA A 319 30.33 3.03 -13.75
C ALA A 319 30.78 2.63 -12.33
N SER A 320 31.66 3.38 -11.67
CA SER A 320 32.03 3.19 -10.26
C SER A 320 30.94 3.63 -9.27
N ASP A 321 30.02 4.52 -9.68
CA ASP A 321 29.09 5.20 -8.77
C ASP A 321 27.64 4.78 -9.00
N VAL A 322 27.29 4.35 -10.22
CA VAL A 322 25.98 3.80 -10.58
C VAL A 322 26.17 2.81 -11.74
N TRP A 323 26.13 1.50 -11.47
CA TRP A 323 26.23 0.50 -12.54
C TRP A 323 24.93 0.48 -13.37
N ILE A 324 25.03 0.84 -14.66
CA ILE A 324 24.04 0.49 -15.68
C ILE A 324 24.74 -0.45 -16.66
N SER A 325 24.82 -1.73 -16.28
CA SER A 325 24.98 -2.82 -17.25
C SER A 325 23.72 -3.68 -17.17
N CYS A 326 22.89 -3.63 -18.21
CA CYS A 326 21.89 -4.67 -18.45
C CYS A 326 22.66 -5.95 -18.79
N PRO A 327 22.50 -7.05 -18.04
CA PRO A 327 21.21 -7.69 -17.88
C PRO A 327 21.01 -8.35 -16.48
N ILE A 328 20.44 -7.63 -15.51
CA ILE A 328 19.67 -8.30 -14.45
C ILE A 328 18.23 -8.34 -14.95
N ARG A 329 17.87 -9.51 -15.52
CA ARG A 329 16.58 -9.73 -16.16
C ARG A 329 15.44 -9.36 -15.22
N VAL A 330 14.46 -8.71 -15.84
CA VAL A 330 13.19 -8.24 -15.29
C VAL A 330 12.30 -9.42 -14.88
N THR A 331 12.70 -10.18 -13.86
CA THR A 331 11.81 -11.17 -13.20
C THR A 331 11.11 -10.54 -11.98
N ILE A 332 11.57 -9.36 -11.56
CA ILE A 332 11.17 -8.73 -10.31
C ILE A 332 9.91 -7.84 -10.48
N MET A 333 9.51 -7.53 -11.71
CA MET A 333 8.46 -6.54 -12.04
C MET A 333 7.01 -6.97 -11.73
N SER A 334 6.69 -8.25 -11.57
CA SER A 334 5.28 -8.65 -11.37
C SER A 334 4.76 -8.41 -9.94
N THR A 335 5.66 -8.31 -8.95
CA THR A 335 5.26 -8.27 -7.53
C THR A 335 5.72 -7.06 -6.74
N ILE A 336 6.68 -6.25 -7.23
CA ILE A 336 7.14 -5.00 -6.56
C ILE A 336 6.79 -3.78 -7.41
N SER A 337 5.58 -3.76 -7.93
CA SER A 337 4.95 -2.49 -8.19
C SER A 337 4.21 -2.13 -6.90
N PRO A 338 4.43 -0.95 -6.27
CA PRO A 338 3.41 -0.30 -5.45
C PRO A 338 2.03 -0.25 -6.15
N ASP A 339 1.97 -0.46 -7.47
CA ASP A 339 0.72 -0.77 -8.18
C ASP A 339 0.00 -2.06 -7.72
N ASN A 340 0.65 -3.06 -7.11
CA ASN A 340 -0.08 -4.21 -6.55
C ASN A 340 -0.82 -3.85 -5.25
N GLY A 341 -0.29 -2.91 -4.46
CA GLY A 341 -1.04 -2.29 -3.35
C GLY A 341 -2.16 -1.37 -3.85
N HIS A 342 -1.99 -0.72 -5.00
CA HIS A 342 -3.06 0.07 -5.64
C HIS A 342 -4.09 -0.77 -6.43
N ARG A 343 -3.74 -1.98 -6.90
CA ARG A 343 -4.61 -2.84 -7.74
C ARG A 343 -5.52 -3.77 -6.96
N THR A 344 -5.23 -4.11 -5.71
CA THR A 344 -6.17 -4.86 -4.86
C THR A 344 -7.48 -4.09 -4.63
N LEU A 345 -7.51 -2.78 -4.89
CA LEU A 345 -8.71 -1.93 -4.91
C LEU A 345 -9.52 -1.96 -6.22
N ASN A 346 -9.09 -2.70 -7.25
CA ASN A 346 -9.73 -2.76 -8.57
C ASN A 346 -10.41 -4.11 -8.87
N ASN A 347 -10.86 -4.84 -7.85
CA ASN A 347 -11.75 -5.97 -8.09
C ASN A 347 -13.14 -5.44 -8.50
N ARG A 348 -13.52 -5.60 -9.77
CA ARG A 348 -14.80 -5.07 -10.31
C ARG A 348 -16.00 -5.97 -10.05
N ALA A 349 -15.94 -6.80 -9.01
CA ALA A 349 -17.04 -7.65 -8.52
C ALA A 349 -18.35 -6.88 -8.28
N TRP A 350 -18.27 -5.56 -8.07
CA TRP A 350 -19.41 -4.66 -7.89
C TRP A 350 -20.26 -4.42 -9.16
N ILE A 351 -19.79 -4.79 -10.36
CA ILE A 351 -20.50 -4.50 -11.62
C ILE A 351 -21.88 -5.16 -11.63
N ASN A 352 -21.96 -6.45 -11.29
CA ASN A 352 -23.23 -7.19 -11.26
C ASN A 352 -24.20 -6.60 -10.23
N GLU A 353 -23.71 -6.30 -9.04
CA GLU A 353 -24.52 -5.71 -7.98
C GLU A 353 -25.04 -4.32 -8.38
N ALA A 354 -24.20 -3.49 -9.01
CA ALA A 354 -24.59 -2.17 -9.51
C ALA A 354 -25.68 -2.24 -10.58
N LEU A 355 -25.60 -3.21 -11.50
CA LEU A 355 -26.60 -3.43 -12.55
C LEU A 355 -27.92 -3.97 -11.96
N HIS A 356 -27.85 -4.95 -11.05
CA HIS A 356 -29.02 -5.48 -10.34
C HIS A 356 -29.74 -4.40 -9.52
N LEU A 357 -28.99 -3.57 -8.78
CA LEU A 357 -29.56 -2.45 -8.03
C LEU A 357 -30.24 -1.41 -8.94
N ARG A 358 -29.72 -1.22 -10.16
CA ARG A 358 -30.24 -0.24 -11.10
C ARG A 358 -31.46 -0.74 -11.86
N PHE A 359 -31.43 -1.98 -12.35
CA PHE A 359 -32.45 -2.51 -13.27
C PHE A 359 -33.54 -3.32 -12.55
N ASP A 360 -33.20 -4.14 -11.56
CA ASP A 360 -34.20 -4.94 -10.82
C ASP A 360 -34.81 -4.13 -9.67
N LYS A 361 -33.95 -3.57 -8.80
CA LYS A 361 -34.41 -2.81 -7.62
C LYS A 361 -34.76 -1.34 -7.92
N LYS A 362 -34.57 -0.87 -9.16
CA LYS A 362 -34.83 0.51 -9.64
C LYS A 362 -34.25 1.62 -8.73
N VAL A 363 -33.13 1.35 -8.06
CA VAL A 363 -32.53 2.27 -7.09
C VAL A 363 -31.87 3.47 -7.80
N HIS A 364 -31.97 4.65 -7.20
CA HIS A 364 -31.41 5.86 -7.79
C HIS A 364 -29.87 5.87 -7.69
N GLY A 365 -29.16 6.34 -8.72
CA GLY A 365 -27.69 6.23 -8.80
C GLY A 365 -26.91 6.85 -7.63
N LYS A 366 -27.49 7.83 -6.93
CA LYS A 366 -26.91 8.41 -5.69
C LYS A 366 -26.95 7.44 -4.51
N GLN A 367 -28.00 6.63 -4.40
CA GLN A 367 -28.15 5.61 -3.37
C GLN A 367 -27.30 4.37 -3.70
N ILE A 368 -27.24 3.97 -4.97
CA ILE A 368 -26.33 2.89 -5.42
C ILE A 368 -24.89 3.26 -5.08
N SER A 369 -24.41 4.43 -5.52
CA SER A 369 -23.05 4.92 -5.23
C SER A 369 -22.66 4.89 -3.74
N LYS A 370 -23.60 5.16 -2.84
CA LYS A 370 -23.39 5.06 -1.38
C LYS A 370 -23.40 3.62 -0.86
N ARG A 371 -24.21 2.75 -1.46
CA ARG A 371 -24.40 1.35 -1.02
C ARG A 371 -23.23 0.45 -1.41
N ILE A 372 -22.72 0.62 -2.63
CA ILE A 372 -21.55 -0.14 -3.13
C ILE A 372 -20.22 0.62 -2.97
N SER A 373 -20.23 1.77 -2.28
CA SER A 373 -19.04 2.62 -2.03
C SER A 373 -18.21 3.00 -3.27
N ILE A 374 -18.90 3.36 -4.38
CA ILE A 374 -18.24 3.72 -5.65
C ILE A 374 -18.58 5.14 -6.08
N PRO A 375 -17.60 5.93 -6.57
CA PRO A 375 -17.86 7.28 -7.06
C PRO A 375 -18.97 7.33 -8.10
N ARG A 376 -19.89 8.29 -7.96
CA ARG A 376 -21.04 8.47 -8.87
C ARG A 376 -20.62 8.58 -10.35
N THR A 377 -19.46 9.17 -10.61
CA THR A 377 -18.88 9.30 -11.96
C THR A 377 -18.50 7.95 -12.57
N THR A 378 -17.94 7.05 -11.76
CA THR A 378 -17.59 5.67 -12.14
C THR A 378 -18.85 4.85 -12.41
N LEU A 379 -19.85 4.97 -11.53
CA LEU A 379 -21.15 4.30 -11.69
C LEU A 379 -21.90 4.77 -12.95
N GLN A 380 -21.91 6.08 -13.23
CA GLN A 380 -22.48 6.63 -14.46
C GLN A 380 -21.73 6.16 -15.71
N SER A 381 -20.41 6.01 -15.61
CA SER A 381 -19.58 5.49 -16.71
C SER A 381 -19.88 4.02 -16.98
N LEU A 382 -20.10 3.21 -15.93
CA LEU A 382 -20.54 1.82 -16.07
C LEU A 382 -21.87 1.75 -16.83
N PHE A 383 -22.91 2.45 -16.37
CA PHE A 383 -24.23 2.39 -17.01
C PHE A 383 -24.21 2.87 -18.45
N ARG A 384 -23.38 3.87 -18.76
CA ARG A 384 -23.20 4.34 -20.14
C ARG A 384 -22.50 3.30 -21.02
N ARG A 385 -21.55 2.54 -20.48
CA ARG A 385 -20.88 1.45 -21.19
C ARG A 385 -21.83 0.28 -21.40
N PHE A 386 -22.60 -0.09 -20.37
CA PHE A 386 -23.62 -1.12 -20.47
C PHE A 386 -24.65 -0.80 -21.57
N ALA A 387 -25.20 0.42 -21.57
CA ALA A 387 -26.12 0.87 -22.61
C ALA A 387 -25.51 0.89 -24.03
N ARG A 388 -24.19 1.14 -24.14
CA ARG A 388 -23.47 1.12 -25.43
C ARG A 388 -23.05 -0.27 -25.88
N SER A 389 -22.99 -1.23 -24.97
CA SER A 389 -22.58 -2.62 -25.28
C SER A 389 -23.66 -3.40 -26.04
N GLY A 390 -24.89 -2.87 -26.10
CA GLY A 390 -26.02 -3.55 -26.75
C GLY A 390 -26.56 -4.75 -25.95
N LEU A 391 -26.04 -5.00 -24.75
CA LEU A 391 -26.54 -6.06 -23.86
C LEU A 391 -27.89 -5.65 -23.24
N ASN A 392 -28.85 -6.57 -23.26
CA ASN A 392 -30.11 -6.42 -22.55
C ASN A 392 -29.97 -6.94 -21.11
N TRP A 393 -30.75 -6.35 -20.20
CA TRP A 393 -30.88 -6.83 -18.82
C TRP A 393 -32.15 -7.70 -18.69
N PRO A 394 -32.12 -8.84 -17.99
CA PRO A 394 -30.99 -9.44 -17.28
C PRO A 394 -29.92 -9.97 -18.24
N VAL A 395 -28.66 -9.93 -17.80
CA VAL A 395 -27.54 -10.45 -18.59
C VAL A 395 -27.80 -11.94 -18.86
N PRO A 396 -27.73 -12.41 -20.13
CA PRO A 396 -27.96 -13.81 -20.46
C PRO A 396 -27.10 -14.77 -19.64
N GLU A 397 -27.67 -15.89 -19.18
CA GLU A 397 -27.00 -16.84 -18.26
C GLU A 397 -25.70 -17.45 -18.80
N HIS A 398 -25.51 -17.45 -20.12
CA HIS A 398 -24.28 -17.93 -20.76
C HIS A 398 -23.10 -16.94 -20.65
N ILE A 399 -23.30 -15.73 -20.11
CA ILE A 399 -22.26 -14.73 -19.93
C ILE A 399 -21.83 -14.71 -18.46
N SER A 400 -20.66 -15.27 -18.19
CA SER A 400 -20.01 -15.21 -16.87
C SER A 400 -19.64 -13.78 -16.47
N HIS A 401 -19.48 -13.53 -15.16
CA HIS A 401 -19.03 -12.24 -14.63
C HIS A 401 -17.74 -11.73 -15.30
N GLU A 402 -16.79 -12.63 -15.59
CA GLU A 402 -15.53 -12.28 -16.23
C GLU A 402 -15.72 -11.88 -17.71
N GLN A 403 -16.63 -12.54 -18.42
CA GLN A 403 -16.99 -12.17 -19.80
C GLN A 403 -17.74 -10.83 -19.84
N LEU A 404 -18.65 -10.57 -18.89
CA LEU A 404 -19.33 -9.29 -18.77
C LEU A 404 -18.33 -8.16 -18.47
N GLU A 405 -17.38 -8.40 -17.57
CA GLU A 405 -16.32 -7.44 -17.29
C GLU A 405 -15.48 -7.16 -18.55
N ARG A 406 -15.11 -8.19 -19.32
CA ARG A 406 -14.38 -8.02 -20.60
C ARG A 406 -15.21 -7.29 -21.66
N LEU A 407 -16.52 -7.46 -21.69
CA LEU A 407 -17.40 -6.75 -22.64
C LEU A 407 -17.58 -5.27 -22.29
N LEU A 408 -17.71 -4.95 -21.00
CA LEU A 408 -17.90 -3.57 -20.52
C LEU A 408 -16.57 -2.81 -20.37
N TYR A 409 -15.49 -3.55 -20.17
CA TYR A 409 -14.13 -3.07 -20.00
C TYR A 409 -13.18 -3.90 -20.86
N PRO A 410 -13.30 -3.85 -22.20
CA PRO A 410 -12.41 -4.60 -23.08
C PRO A 410 -10.97 -4.20 -22.80
N GLY A 411 -10.15 -5.19 -22.47
CA GLY A 411 -8.70 -5.04 -22.46
C GLY A 411 -8.29 -4.47 -23.83
N LYS A 412 -7.30 -3.55 -23.83
CA LYS A 412 -6.84 -2.85 -25.03
C LYS A 412 -6.21 -3.81 -26.07
N SER A 413 -7.04 -4.56 -26.77
CA SER A 413 -6.67 -5.53 -27.81
C SER A 413 -7.80 -5.66 -28.83
N GLN A 414 -8.20 -4.58 -29.49
CA GLN A 414 -8.82 -4.70 -30.81
C GLN A 414 -8.57 -3.42 -31.60
N GLN A 415 -8.11 -3.64 -32.84
CA GLN A 415 -7.71 -2.64 -33.81
C GLN A 415 -8.85 -1.65 -34.04
N TYR A 416 -8.53 -0.36 -34.02
CA TYR A 416 -9.48 0.70 -34.36
C TYR A 416 -9.28 1.03 -35.83
N GLU A 417 -10.26 0.72 -36.68
CA GLU A 417 -10.35 1.35 -38.01
C GLU A 417 -10.60 2.85 -37.84
N PRO A 418 -9.94 3.72 -38.64
CA PRO A 418 -10.01 5.16 -38.45
C PRO A 418 -11.39 5.71 -38.84
N VAL A 419 -12.12 6.24 -37.86
CA VAL A 419 -13.30 7.10 -38.10
C VAL A 419 -12.81 8.47 -38.58
N PRO A 420 -13.46 9.10 -39.59
CA PRO A 420 -13.03 10.40 -40.12
C PRO A 420 -13.02 11.48 -39.04
N THR A 421 -11.94 12.26 -39.03
CA THR A 421 -11.66 13.33 -38.08
C THR A 421 -12.77 14.38 -38.08
N ARG A 422 -13.64 14.38 -37.06
CA ARG A 422 -14.39 15.58 -36.71
C ARG A 422 -13.46 16.50 -35.92
N GLU A 423 -13.31 17.74 -36.40
CA GLU A 423 -12.59 18.80 -35.69
C GLU A 423 -13.15 18.93 -34.28
N ILE A 424 -12.32 18.62 -33.29
CA ILE A 424 -12.65 18.78 -31.88
C ILE A 424 -12.39 20.25 -31.56
N PRO A 425 -13.37 21.04 -31.08
CA PRO A 425 -13.12 22.42 -30.71
C PRO A 425 -12.08 22.46 -29.59
N GLU A 426 -11.06 23.31 -29.73
CA GLU A 426 -10.06 23.51 -28.69
C GLU A 426 -10.73 23.81 -27.35
N LYS A 427 -10.37 23.04 -26.31
CA LYS A 427 -10.80 23.33 -24.94
C LYS A 427 -10.21 24.68 -24.52
N ARG A 428 -11.06 25.71 -24.44
CA ARG A 428 -10.70 27.03 -23.90
C ARG A 428 -10.03 26.86 -22.53
N ARG A 429 -8.74 27.23 -22.43
CA ARG A 429 -8.02 27.30 -21.15
C ARG A 429 -8.74 28.31 -20.25
N ARG A 430 -8.82 28.02 -18.94
CA ARG A 430 -9.35 28.98 -17.96
C ARG A 430 -8.50 30.26 -18.04
N PRO A 431 -9.10 31.45 -18.19
CA PRO A 431 -8.34 32.69 -18.26
C PRO A 431 -7.51 32.88 -16.99
N ASN A 432 -6.21 33.13 -17.13
CA ASN A 432 -5.34 33.48 -16.01
C ASN A 432 -5.31 35.00 -15.86
N PHE A 433 -6.02 35.54 -14.85
CA PHE A 433 -6.10 36.97 -14.59
C PHE A 433 -4.91 37.44 -13.73
N SER A 434 -4.25 38.53 -14.13
CA SER A 434 -3.13 39.12 -13.39
C SER A 434 -3.56 39.65 -12.01
N ALA A 435 -2.62 39.75 -11.07
CA ALA A 435 -2.90 40.26 -9.72
C ALA A 435 -3.40 41.71 -9.75
N GLU A 436 -2.84 42.55 -10.61
CA GLU A 436 -3.25 43.95 -10.80
C GLU A 436 -4.69 44.06 -11.32
N PHE A 437 -5.05 43.22 -12.29
CA PHE A 437 -6.41 43.17 -12.82
C PHE A 437 -7.43 42.77 -11.73
N LYS A 438 -7.09 41.79 -10.89
CA LYS A 438 -7.93 41.38 -9.76
C LYS A 438 -8.11 42.50 -8.73
N LEU A 439 -7.01 43.19 -8.39
CA LEU A 439 -7.03 44.28 -7.41
C LEU A 439 -7.87 45.46 -7.90
N HIS A 440 -7.67 45.89 -9.15
CA HIS A 440 -8.43 46.99 -9.76
C HIS A 440 -9.94 46.74 -9.76
N LEU A 441 -10.36 45.54 -10.17
CA LEU A 441 -11.77 45.14 -10.18
C LEU A 441 -12.37 45.03 -8.78
N VAL A 442 -11.58 44.59 -7.80
CA VAL A 442 -12.04 44.55 -6.41
C VAL A 442 -12.22 45.97 -5.85
N GLU A 443 -11.30 46.90 -6.13
CA GLU A 443 -11.41 48.31 -5.72
C GLU A 443 -12.65 48.97 -6.32
N LEU A 444 -12.90 48.79 -7.62
CA LEU A 444 -14.13 49.26 -8.28
C LEU A 444 -15.39 48.65 -7.64
N SER A 445 -15.35 47.36 -7.28
CA SER A 445 -16.49 46.69 -6.62
C SER A 445 -16.76 47.17 -5.18
N MET A 446 -15.85 47.94 -4.57
CA MET A 446 -15.97 48.45 -3.20
C MET A 446 -16.50 49.88 -3.14
N GLN A 447 -16.66 50.58 -4.27
CA GLN A 447 -17.25 51.92 -4.30
C GLN A 447 -18.75 51.86 -3.94
N PRO A 448 -19.27 52.83 -3.16
CA PRO A 448 -20.71 52.95 -2.92
C PRO A 448 -21.45 53.04 -4.27
N ASP A 449 -22.59 52.37 -4.39
CA ASP A 449 -23.45 52.30 -5.60
C ASP A 449 -23.00 51.38 -6.76
N THR A 450 -21.95 50.57 -6.60
CA THR A 450 -21.52 49.64 -7.66
C THR A 450 -22.25 48.29 -7.63
N ASN A 451 -22.92 47.93 -8.74
CA ASN A 451 -23.49 46.59 -8.92
C ASN A 451 -22.42 45.58 -9.39
N VAL A 452 -21.98 44.71 -8.48
CA VAL A 452 -20.91 43.72 -8.70
C VAL A 452 -21.18 42.80 -9.89
N ALA A 453 -22.44 42.40 -10.12
CA ALA A 453 -22.80 41.50 -11.21
C ALA A 453 -22.76 42.21 -12.59
N ARG A 454 -23.04 43.52 -12.62
CA ARG A 454 -22.88 44.35 -13.82
C ARG A 454 -21.40 44.57 -14.13
N LEU A 455 -20.61 44.93 -13.11
CA LEU A 455 -19.17 45.12 -13.23
C LEU A 455 -18.47 43.84 -13.72
N ALA A 456 -18.82 42.67 -13.18
CA ALA A 456 -18.27 41.40 -13.63
C ALA A 456 -18.58 41.11 -15.12
N ARG A 457 -19.79 41.43 -15.57
CA ARG A 457 -20.20 41.26 -16.98
C ARG A 457 -19.48 42.22 -17.93
N GLU A 458 -19.33 43.48 -17.54
CA GLU A 458 -18.60 44.50 -18.33
C GLU A 458 -17.13 44.10 -18.54
N HIS A 459 -16.53 43.40 -17.58
CA HIS A 459 -15.14 42.92 -17.66
C HIS A 459 -15.02 41.44 -18.10
N GLY A 460 -16.10 40.82 -18.57
CA GLY A 460 -16.08 39.46 -19.13
C GLY A 460 -15.72 38.36 -18.13
N ILE A 461 -15.95 38.58 -16.84
CA ILE A 461 -15.65 37.64 -15.76
C ILE A 461 -16.93 37.12 -15.10
N ASN A 462 -16.83 35.93 -14.50
CA ASN A 462 -17.91 35.38 -13.70
C ASN A 462 -18.07 36.21 -12.40
N ASP A 463 -19.30 36.57 -12.06
CA ASP A 463 -19.65 37.32 -10.86
C ASP A 463 -19.15 36.65 -9.56
N ASN A 464 -19.28 35.32 -9.45
CA ASN A 464 -18.76 34.55 -8.30
C ASN A 464 -17.24 34.66 -8.15
N LEU A 465 -16.52 34.84 -9.26
CA LEU A 465 -15.07 35.01 -9.23
C LEU A 465 -14.69 36.36 -8.61
N LEU A 466 -15.43 37.42 -8.96
CA LEU A 466 -15.24 38.75 -8.38
C LEU A 466 -15.60 38.79 -6.89
N PHE A 467 -16.67 38.11 -6.47
CA PHE A 467 -17.01 37.96 -5.05
C PHE A 467 -15.90 37.24 -4.25
N ASN A 468 -15.29 36.22 -4.83
CA ASN A 468 -14.18 35.49 -4.19
C ASN A 468 -12.95 36.38 -4.05
N TRP A 469 -12.57 37.14 -5.09
CA TRP A 469 -11.46 38.10 -5.01
C TRP A 469 -11.72 39.20 -3.97
N ARG A 470 -12.96 39.70 -3.89
CA ARG A 470 -13.37 40.68 -2.89
C ARG A 470 -13.22 40.15 -1.46
N HIS A 471 -13.52 38.87 -1.25
CA HIS A 471 -13.32 38.21 0.04
C HIS A 471 -11.84 38.02 0.37
N GLN A 472 -11.01 37.63 -0.62
CA GLN A 472 -9.56 37.48 -0.46
C GLN A 472 -8.88 38.81 -0.13
N TYR A 473 -9.30 39.91 -0.76
CA TYR A 473 -8.81 41.26 -0.47
C TYR A 473 -9.15 41.70 0.96
N LYS A 474 -10.40 41.49 1.42
CA LYS A 474 -10.77 41.77 2.82
C LYS A 474 -9.99 40.96 3.84
N GLN A 475 -9.54 39.76 3.47
CA GLN A 475 -8.71 38.89 4.31
C GLN A 475 -7.21 39.20 4.21
N GLY A 476 -6.80 40.22 3.44
CA GLY A 476 -5.39 40.55 3.21
C GLY A 476 -4.60 39.47 2.47
N LYS A 477 -5.27 38.61 1.69
CA LYS A 477 -4.65 37.55 0.87
C LYS A 477 -4.42 37.95 -0.58
N LEU A 478 -4.92 39.12 -0.97
CA LEU A 478 -4.72 39.72 -2.29
C LEU A 478 -4.21 41.14 -2.03
N ASN A 479 -2.88 41.32 -2.01
CA ASN A 479 -2.25 42.59 -1.66
C ASN A 479 -1.31 43.06 -2.77
N ARG A 480 -1.05 44.37 -2.81
CA ARG A 480 -0.10 45.00 -3.75
C ARG A 480 1.36 44.55 -3.55
N ARG A 481 1.68 43.91 -2.41
CA ARG A 481 3.03 43.44 -2.06
C ARG A 481 3.48 42.17 -2.80
N ASP A 482 2.57 41.44 -3.43
CA ASP A 482 2.92 40.21 -4.16
C ASP A 482 3.61 40.48 -5.53
N ASN A 483 3.83 41.76 -5.89
CA ASN A 483 4.48 42.19 -7.13
C ASN A 483 5.91 42.72 -6.95
N LEU A 484 6.54 42.61 -5.77
CA LEU A 484 7.95 42.95 -5.61
C LEU A 484 8.84 41.80 -6.14
N PRO A 485 9.89 42.07 -6.94
CA PRO A 485 10.88 41.06 -7.28
C PRO A 485 11.51 40.54 -6.00
N VAL A 486 11.50 39.22 -5.80
CA VAL A 486 12.21 38.59 -4.68
C VAL A 486 13.70 38.71 -4.98
N GLU A 487 14.39 39.61 -4.26
CA GLU A 487 15.84 39.74 -4.32
C GLU A 487 16.47 38.52 -3.62
N LEU A 488 17.18 37.69 -4.38
CA LEU A 488 17.87 36.52 -3.85
C LEU A 488 19.08 36.99 -3.02
N LEU A 489 19.17 36.52 -1.78
CA LEU A 489 20.34 36.74 -0.93
C LEU A 489 21.60 36.11 -1.57
N PRO A 490 22.74 36.83 -1.61
CA PRO A 490 23.96 36.29 -2.21
C PRO A 490 24.52 35.15 -1.34
N VAL A 491 24.65 33.97 -1.93
CA VAL A 491 25.36 32.82 -1.34
C VAL A 491 26.82 32.91 -1.79
N SER A 492 27.74 33.07 -0.84
CA SER A 492 29.18 33.03 -1.10
C SER A 492 29.68 31.58 -1.03
N ILE A 493 30.33 31.11 -2.09
CA ILE A 493 30.90 29.76 -2.18
C ILE A 493 32.33 29.83 -1.62
N VAL A 494 32.56 29.17 -0.48
CA VAL A 494 33.92 28.91 0.03
C VAL A 494 34.42 27.61 -0.63
N PRO A 495 35.61 27.60 -1.26
CA PRO A 495 36.16 26.38 -1.84
C PRO A 495 36.55 25.37 -0.74
N PRO A 496 36.36 24.06 -0.98
CA PRO A 496 36.69 23.01 0.00
C PRO A 496 38.21 22.86 0.17
N PRO A 497 38.70 22.45 1.37
CA PRO A 497 40.11 22.20 1.60
C PRO A 497 40.58 20.94 0.85
N VAL A 498 41.79 21.02 0.31
CA VAL A 498 42.46 19.96 -0.45
C VAL A 498 42.79 18.77 0.45
N ALA A 499 42.36 17.56 0.06
CA ALA A 499 42.69 16.31 0.72
C ALA A 499 44.15 15.87 0.43
N PRO A 500 44.87 15.26 1.38
CA PRO A 500 46.24 14.77 1.17
C PRO A 500 46.28 13.47 0.35
N ALA A 501 47.42 13.26 -0.31
CA ALA A 501 47.70 12.19 -1.26
C ALA A 501 47.62 10.76 -0.66
N PRO A 502 47.26 9.73 -1.48
CA PRO A 502 47.08 8.37 -1.00
C PRO A 502 48.42 7.64 -0.74
N LEU A 503 48.48 6.95 0.40
CA LEU A 503 49.53 5.98 0.74
C LEU A 503 49.26 4.64 0.07
N THR A 504 50.31 4.04 -0.49
CA THR A 504 50.33 2.73 -1.15
C THR A 504 50.45 1.62 -0.11
N GLU A 505 49.62 0.59 -0.18
CA GLU A 505 49.82 -0.69 0.53
C GLU A 505 49.65 -1.91 -0.40
N PRO A 506 50.28 -3.07 -0.08
CA PRO A 506 50.70 -4.08 -1.04
C PRO A 506 49.70 -5.24 -1.23
N SER A 507 49.86 -5.94 -2.36
CA SER A 507 49.08 -7.11 -2.81
C SER A 507 49.30 -8.38 -1.95
N PRO A 508 48.26 -9.19 -1.67
CA PRO A 508 48.41 -10.54 -1.15
C PRO A 508 48.13 -11.64 -2.20
N ALA A 509 48.87 -12.73 -2.04
CA ALA A 509 49.02 -13.88 -2.93
C ALA A 509 47.91 -14.95 -2.85
N ASP A 510 47.80 -15.71 -3.94
CA ASP A 510 47.23 -17.05 -4.18
C ASP A 510 46.22 -17.63 -3.16
N VAL A 511 44.95 -17.24 -3.36
CA VAL A 511 43.75 -17.95 -2.86
C VAL A 511 43.13 -18.69 -4.06
N PRO A 512 42.67 -19.96 -3.92
CA PRO A 512 41.99 -20.67 -5.01
C PRO A 512 40.86 -19.81 -5.58
N CYS A 513 40.95 -19.55 -6.88
CA CYS A 513 40.14 -18.58 -7.60
C CYS A 513 39.44 -19.27 -8.78
N CYS A 514 38.11 -19.18 -8.85
CA CYS A 514 37.37 -19.58 -10.05
C CYS A 514 37.28 -18.39 -11.00
N GLU A 515 37.88 -18.51 -12.18
CA GLU A 515 37.86 -17.49 -13.23
C GLU A 515 36.85 -17.86 -14.33
N VAL A 516 35.85 -17.00 -14.54
CA VAL A 516 34.86 -17.16 -15.60
C VAL A 516 35.09 -16.07 -16.64
N ALA A 517 35.56 -16.46 -17.81
CA ALA A 517 35.76 -15.57 -18.94
C ALA A 517 34.45 -15.37 -19.71
N LEU A 518 33.93 -14.15 -19.71
CA LEU A 518 32.78 -13.72 -20.49
C LEU A 518 33.25 -12.82 -21.66
N PRO A 519 32.43 -12.62 -22.71
CA PRO A 519 32.79 -11.79 -23.86
C PRO A 519 33.14 -10.32 -23.53
N GLY A 520 32.81 -9.85 -22.32
CA GLY A 520 33.11 -8.49 -21.82
C GLY A 520 34.07 -8.43 -20.63
N GLY A 521 34.71 -9.54 -20.22
CA GLY A 521 35.69 -9.55 -19.14
C GLY A 521 35.74 -10.86 -18.33
N THR A 522 36.74 -10.98 -17.45
CA THR A 522 36.94 -12.13 -16.58
C THR A 522 36.48 -11.87 -15.15
N ILE A 523 35.57 -12.71 -14.66
CA ILE A 523 35.11 -12.68 -13.26
C ILE A 523 35.97 -13.65 -12.45
N LYS A 524 36.61 -13.16 -11.38
CA LYS A 524 37.45 -13.96 -10.47
C LYS A 524 36.75 -14.09 -9.12
N LEU A 525 36.39 -15.32 -8.75
CA LEU A 525 35.76 -15.68 -7.48
C LEU A 525 36.82 -16.24 -6.53
N HIS A 526 37.14 -15.53 -5.46
CA HIS A 526 38.10 -15.98 -4.45
C HIS A 526 37.37 -16.63 -3.26
N GLY A 527 37.84 -17.79 -2.79
CA GLY A 527 37.31 -18.47 -1.59
C GLY A 527 37.04 -19.97 -1.78
N THR A 528 36.45 -20.63 -0.77
CA THR A 528 36.12 -22.07 -0.82
C THR A 528 34.96 -22.34 -1.80
N MET A 529 35.30 -22.68 -3.04
CA MET A 529 34.33 -22.97 -4.10
C MET A 529 33.69 -24.36 -3.90
N THR A 530 32.41 -24.39 -3.55
CA THR A 530 31.64 -25.64 -3.48
C THR A 530 30.93 -25.92 -4.82
N PRO A 531 30.74 -27.20 -5.23
CA PRO A 531 30.03 -27.56 -6.45
C PRO A 531 28.58 -27.04 -6.52
N ALA A 532 27.95 -26.81 -5.38
CA ALA A 532 26.61 -26.23 -5.29
C ALA A 532 26.60 -24.75 -5.70
N LEU A 533 27.57 -23.96 -5.22
CA LEU A 533 27.74 -22.55 -5.58
C LEU A 533 27.94 -22.39 -7.09
N LEU A 534 28.82 -23.21 -7.68
CA LEU A 534 29.09 -23.22 -9.13
C LEU A 534 27.85 -23.57 -9.96
N ARG A 535 27.01 -24.51 -9.49
CA ARG A 535 25.76 -24.87 -10.18
C ARG A 535 24.71 -23.77 -10.11
N VAL A 536 24.59 -23.06 -8.99
CA VAL A 536 23.69 -21.91 -8.86
C VAL A 536 24.17 -20.80 -9.79
N LEU A 537 25.46 -20.48 -9.77
CA LEU A 537 26.05 -19.45 -10.63
C LEU A 537 25.86 -19.77 -12.11
N LEU A 538 26.13 -21.02 -12.53
CA LEU A 538 25.89 -21.47 -13.90
C LEU A 538 24.40 -21.54 -14.27
N GLY A 539 23.53 -21.89 -13.33
CA GLY A 539 22.08 -21.93 -13.53
C GLY A 539 21.49 -20.53 -13.75
N GLU A 540 21.89 -19.56 -12.92
CA GLU A 540 21.50 -18.16 -13.04
C GLU A 540 22.09 -17.52 -14.31
N LEU A 541 23.33 -17.85 -14.68
CA LEU A 541 23.96 -17.38 -15.93
C LEU A 541 23.29 -17.97 -17.19
N LYS A 542 22.84 -19.23 -17.14
CA LYS A 542 22.18 -19.88 -18.29
C LYS A 542 20.69 -19.55 -18.39
N GLY A 543 20.08 -19.01 -17.34
CA GLY A 543 18.67 -18.64 -17.33
C GLY A 543 17.75 -19.83 -17.58
N GLU A 544 18.11 -21.02 -17.09
CA GLU A 544 17.23 -22.18 -17.15
C GLU A 544 16.01 -21.94 -16.24
N PRO A 545 14.77 -22.09 -16.75
CA PRO A 545 13.59 -22.03 -15.92
C PRO A 545 13.57 -23.24 -14.98
N ARG A 546 13.33 -23.00 -13.68
CA ARG A 546 12.88 -24.04 -12.75
C ARG A 546 11.37 -24.17 -12.78
#